data_AF-A0A952CTJ6-F1
#
_entry.id   AF-A0A952CTJ6-F1
#
_cell.length_a   1.000
_cell.length_b   1.000
_cell.length_c   1.000
_cell.angle_alpha   90.00
_cell.angle_beta   90.00
_cell.angle_gamma   90.00
#
_symmetry.space_group_name_H-M   'P 1'
#
loop_
_entity.id
_entity.type
_entity.pdbx_description
1 polymer ?
#
loop_
_entity_poly.entity_id
_entity_poly.type
_entity_poly.pdbx_seq_one_letter_code
_entity_poly.pdbx_strand_id
1 'polypeptide(L)'
;MKSMVRVVVLSVLLGSMHLAAHAQVDSAAILFDKLRSRLDGIKDYVADVRVKIDISFMKVPPLDGKLYFKAPDKMKLERQGGVSILPKNNVSLTLNSMFPTGEATVIDAGKDVINGKPVKVIKVVPLED
;
A
#
# COMPACT_ATOMS: atom_id res chain seq x y z
N MET A 1 -44.33 7.51 41.50
CA MET A 1 -43.02 6.83 41.67
C MET A 1 -42.74 5.70 40.68
N LYS A 2 -43.63 4.70 40.49
CA LYS A 2 -43.38 3.57 39.55
C LYS A 2 -43.13 3.98 38.08
N SER A 3 -43.75 5.07 37.62
CA SER A 3 -43.54 5.62 36.26
C SER A 3 -42.18 6.32 36.10
N MET A 4 -41.74 7.12 37.08
CA MET A 4 -40.40 7.76 37.06
C MET A 4 -39.26 6.73 37.11
N VAL A 5 -39.42 5.66 37.91
CA VAL A 5 -38.43 4.57 37.97
C VAL A 5 -38.32 3.86 36.62
N ARG A 6 -39.44 3.65 35.91
CA ARG A 6 -39.44 3.08 34.56
C ARG A 6 -38.74 3.97 33.54
N VAL A 7 -38.97 5.29 33.61
CA VAL A 7 -38.32 6.25 32.70
C VAL A 7 -36.81 6.30 32.94
N VAL A 8 -36.37 6.36 34.21
CA VAL A 8 -34.93 6.36 34.56
C VAL A 8 -34.25 5.05 34.15
N VAL A 9 -34.90 3.90 34.33
CA VAL A 9 -34.37 2.60 33.87
C VAL A 9 -34.27 2.54 32.34
N LEU A 10 -35.23 3.12 31.61
CA LEU A 10 -35.19 3.19 30.15
C LEU A 10 -34.09 4.13 29.63
N SER A 11 -33.85 5.26 30.33
CA SER A 11 -32.77 6.20 30.01
C SER A 11 -31.38 5.59 30.25
N VAL A 12 -31.23 4.79 31.31
CA VAL A 12 -29.97 4.09 31.61
C VAL A 12 -29.70 2.96 30.59
N LEU A 13 -30.74 2.25 30.13
CA LEU A 13 -30.59 1.22 29.09
C LEU A 13 -30.21 1.80 27.72
N LEU A 14 -30.75 2.97 27.34
CA LEU A 14 -30.38 3.64 26.09
C LEU A 14 -28.97 4.26 26.15
N GLY A 15 -28.52 4.72 27.33
CA GLY A 15 -27.18 5.30 27.51
C GLY A 15 -26.04 4.27 27.38
N SER A 16 -26.29 2.99 27.69
CA SER A 16 -25.29 1.92 27.61
C SER A 16 -24.91 1.48 26.19
N MET A 17 -25.63 1.92 25.15
CA MET A 17 -25.36 1.53 23.75
C MET A 17 -24.35 2.41 23.02
N HIS A 18 -23.87 3.49 23.63
CA HIS A 18 -22.98 4.46 22.97
C HIS A 18 -21.47 4.26 23.23
N LEU A 19 -21.08 3.30 24.08
CA LEU A 19 -19.67 3.09 24.46
C LEU A 19 -18.96 1.95 23.73
N ALA A 20 -19.50 1.53 22.59
CA ALA A 20 -18.88 0.55 21.72
C ALA A 20 -18.50 1.20 20.38
N ALA A 21 -17.66 2.24 20.44
CA ALA A 21 -16.88 2.69 19.29
C ALA A 21 -15.89 1.57 18.93
N HIS A 22 -16.40 0.55 18.26
CA HIS A 22 -15.59 -0.51 17.69
C HIS A 22 -14.66 0.13 16.67
N ALA A 23 -13.35 -0.04 16.86
CA ALA A 23 -12.39 0.17 15.80
C ALA A 23 -12.81 -0.71 14.61
N GLN A 24 -13.41 -0.10 13.58
CA GLN A 24 -13.72 -0.81 12.35
C GLN A 24 -12.39 -1.23 11.73
N VAL A 25 -12.14 -2.53 11.74
CA VAL A 25 -11.01 -3.11 11.02
C VAL A 25 -11.39 -3.06 9.55
N ASP A 26 -10.70 -2.22 8.77
CA ASP A 26 -10.87 -2.20 7.33
C ASP A 26 -10.63 -3.60 6.75
N SER A 27 -11.50 -4.02 5.83
CA SER A 27 -11.29 -5.24 5.05
C SER A 27 -10.03 -5.11 4.20
N ALA A 28 -9.41 -6.24 3.82
CA ALA A 28 -8.22 -6.21 2.98
C ALA A 28 -8.46 -5.49 1.64
N ALA A 29 -9.65 -5.67 1.05
CA ALA A 29 -10.07 -4.94 -0.16
C ALA A 29 -10.11 -3.42 0.07
N ILE A 30 -10.75 -2.95 1.14
CA ILE A 30 -10.82 -1.52 1.46
C ILE A 30 -9.42 -0.93 1.66
N LEU A 31 -8.52 -1.66 2.32
CA LEU A 31 -7.14 -1.21 2.51
C LEU A 31 -6.36 -1.14 1.20
N PHE A 32 -6.56 -2.11 0.31
CA PHE A 32 -5.96 -2.10 -1.02
C PHE A 32 -6.46 -0.91 -1.86
N ASP A 33 -7.76 -0.62 -1.85
CA ASP A 33 -8.33 0.52 -2.58
C ASP A 33 -7.86 1.86 -2.03
N LYS A 34 -7.77 1.98 -0.69
CA LYS A 34 -7.18 3.16 -0.03
C LYS A 34 -5.71 3.34 -0.41
N LEU A 35 -4.95 2.26 -0.53
CA LEU A 35 -3.55 2.30 -0.98
C LEU A 35 -3.48 2.80 -2.42
N ARG A 36 -4.26 2.23 -3.34
CA ARG A 36 -4.31 2.67 -4.76
C ARG A 36 -4.66 4.15 -4.89
N SER A 37 -5.68 4.61 -4.16
CA SER A 37 -6.09 6.01 -4.15
C SER A 37 -4.98 6.95 -3.65
N ARG A 38 -4.18 6.51 -2.67
CA ARG A 38 -3.02 7.28 -2.19
C ARG A 38 -1.92 7.33 -3.24
N LEU A 39 -1.67 6.23 -3.94
CA LEU A 39 -0.67 6.13 -4.99
C LEU A 39 -1.02 7.02 -6.21
N ASP A 40 -2.29 7.05 -6.61
CA ASP A 40 -2.79 7.91 -7.69
C ASP A 40 -2.65 9.41 -7.38
N GLY A 41 -2.64 9.76 -6.08
CA GLY A 41 -2.41 11.11 -5.61
C GLY A 41 -0.96 11.59 -5.68
N ILE A 42 0.02 10.69 -5.85
CA ILE A 42 1.45 11.03 -5.85
C ILE A 42 1.80 11.77 -7.14
N LYS A 43 2.27 13.01 -7.03
CA LYS A 43 2.66 13.85 -8.17
C LYS A 43 4.14 13.73 -8.53
N ASP A 44 5.00 13.57 -7.55
CA ASP A 44 6.42 13.32 -7.72
C ASP A 44 7.01 12.62 -6.49
N TYR A 45 8.17 12.00 -6.67
CA TYR A 45 8.98 11.47 -5.56
C TYR A 45 10.42 11.23 -6.02
N VAL A 46 11.32 11.09 -5.03
CA VAL A 46 12.69 10.59 -5.21
C VAL A 46 12.88 9.37 -4.33
N ALA A 47 13.40 8.28 -4.90
CA ALA A 47 13.65 7.04 -4.19
C ALA A 47 15.08 6.56 -4.41
N ASP A 48 15.70 6.04 -3.35
CA ASP A 48 16.93 5.25 -3.48
C ASP A 48 16.58 3.85 -3.97
N VAL A 49 17.24 3.39 -5.04
CA VAL A 49 16.94 2.12 -5.70
C VAL A 49 18.20 1.27 -5.74
N ARG A 50 18.06 -0.02 -5.42
CA ARG A 50 19.08 -1.05 -5.60
C ARG A 50 18.56 -2.13 -6.55
N VAL A 51 19.20 -2.29 -7.70
CA VAL A 51 18.83 -3.28 -8.72
C VAL A 51 19.80 -4.46 -8.64
N LYS A 52 19.25 -5.66 -8.43
CA LYS A 52 20.00 -6.92 -8.51
C LYS A 52 19.56 -7.66 -9.78
N ILE A 53 20.50 -7.93 -10.68
CA ILE A 53 20.25 -8.73 -11.89
C ILE A 53 20.70 -10.16 -11.58
N ASP A 54 19.75 -11.09 -11.59
CA ASP A 54 19.99 -12.50 -11.31
C ASP A 54 19.86 -13.30 -12.60
N ILE A 55 20.99 -13.53 -13.27
CA ILE A 55 21.06 -14.28 -14.54
C ILE A 55 22.08 -15.39 -14.40
N SER A 56 21.72 -16.58 -14.91
CA SER A 56 22.47 -17.83 -14.69
C SER A 56 23.91 -17.82 -15.23
N PHE A 57 24.20 -16.96 -16.20
CA PHE A 57 25.46 -16.95 -16.95
C PHE A 57 26.43 -15.82 -16.56
N MET A 58 26.05 -14.90 -15.66
CA MET A 58 26.91 -13.78 -15.30
C MET A 58 26.62 -13.24 -13.90
N LYS A 59 27.68 -12.99 -13.11
CA LYS A 59 27.57 -12.30 -11.82
C LYS A 59 27.63 -10.79 -12.05
N VAL A 60 26.48 -10.15 -12.10
CA VAL A 60 26.38 -8.69 -12.19
C VAL A 60 26.34 -8.11 -10.77
N PRO A 61 27.24 -7.16 -10.41
CA PRO A 61 27.17 -6.51 -9.12
C PRO A 61 25.86 -5.70 -8.98
N PRO A 62 25.33 -5.55 -7.74
CA PRO A 62 24.13 -4.74 -7.53
C PRO A 62 24.40 -3.29 -7.96
N LEU A 63 23.39 -2.68 -8.57
CA LEU A 63 23.45 -1.30 -9.06
C LEU A 63 22.62 -0.41 -8.13
N ASP A 64 23.29 0.52 -7.45
CA ASP A 64 22.63 1.54 -6.64
C ASP A 64 22.38 2.82 -7.46
N GLY A 65 21.26 3.50 -7.18
CA GLY A 65 20.86 4.70 -7.91
C GLY A 65 19.73 5.49 -7.25
N LYS A 66 19.35 6.59 -7.90
CA LYS A 66 18.21 7.43 -7.53
C LYS A 66 17.17 7.45 -8.63
N LEU A 67 15.94 7.11 -8.29
CA LEU A 67 14.77 7.21 -9.15
C LEU A 67 14.03 8.50 -8.85
N TYR A 68 13.86 9.32 -9.87
CA TYR A 68 13.01 10.51 -9.85
C TYR A 68 11.79 10.22 -10.69
N PHE A 69 10.62 10.45 -10.12
CA PHE A 69 9.34 10.34 -10.82
C PHE A 69 8.61 11.67 -10.75
N LYS A 70 7.92 12.02 -11.84
CA LYS A 70 6.96 13.11 -11.91
C LYS A 70 5.82 12.73 -12.84
N ALA A 71 4.60 12.76 -12.31
CA ALA A 71 3.39 12.45 -13.03
C ALA A 71 3.19 13.38 -14.25
N PRO A 72 2.55 12.90 -15.33
CA PRO A 72 2.00 11.54 -15.46
C PRO A 72 3.04 10.48 -15.89
N ASP A 73 4.13 10.87 -16.54
CA ASP A 73 4.96 9.95 -17.33
C ASP A 73 6.46 10.24 -17.28
N LYS A 74 6.91 11.22 -16.49
CA LYS A 74 8.33 11.59 -16.41
C LYS A 74 9.03 10.72 -15.38
N MET A 75 10.09 10.06 -15.82
CA MET A 75 10.94 9.25 -14.97
C MET A 75 12.42 9.47 -15.33
N LYS A 76 13.28 9.56 -14.32
CA LYS A 76 14.73 9.62 -14.49
C LYS A 76 15.40 8.67 -13.50
N LEU A 77 16.28 7.81 -13.98
CA LEU A 77 17.12 6.95 -13.14
C LEU A 77 18.58 7.41 -13.24
N GLU A 78 19.14 7.83 -12.11
CA GLU A 78 20.55 8.17 -11.98
C GLU A 78 21.29 7.02 -11.28
N ARG A 79 22.48 6.63 -11.77
CA ARG A 79 23.36 5.67 -11.10
C ARG A 79 24.54 6.41 -10.50
N GLN A 80 25.13 5.84 -9.44
CA GLN A 80 26.42 6.34 -8.95
C GLN A 80 27.48 6.15 -10.05
N GLY A 81 27.91 7.24 -10.69
CA GLY A 81 28.87 7.23 -11.80
C GLY A 81 28.31 7.57 -13.19
N GLY A 82 27.02 7.88 -13.36
CA GLY A 82 26.47 8.37 -14.63
C GLY A 82 24.95 8.22 -14.81
N VAL A 83 24.45 8.58 -16.01
CA VAL A 83 23.03 8.39 -16.37
C VAL A 83 22.80 6.92 -16.74
N SER A 84 21.78 6.31 -16.14
CA SER A 84 21.40 4.93 -16.42
C SER A 84 20.59 4.84 -17.70
N ILE A 85 21.07 4.08 -18.69
CA ILE A 85 20.23 3.58 -19.77
C ILE A 85 19.33 2.48 -19.18
N LEU A 86 18.04 2.77 -19.03
CA LEU A 86 17.03 1.77 -18.74
C LEU A 86 16.91 0.84 -19.97
N PRO A 87 16.86 -0.50 -19.80
CA PRO A 87 16.57 -1.40 -20.91
C PRO A 87 15.25 -1.01 -21.59
N LYS A 88 15.19 -1.11 -22.92
CA LYS A 88 14.01 -0.70 -23.72
C LYS A 88 12.73 -1.51 -23.43
N ASN A 89 12.82 -2.61 -22.70
CA ASN A 89 11.67 -3.39 -22.31
C ASN A 89 10.93 -2.61 -21.22
N ASN A 90 9.86 -1.92 -21.61
CA ASN A 90 8.64 -1.40 -20.92
C ASN A 90 8.46 -1.46 -19.39
N VAL A 91 9.48 -1.72 -18.58
CA VAL A 91 9.40 -1.79 -17.13
C VAL A 91 9.39 -0.37 -16.60
N SER A 92 8.19 0.18 -16.43
CA SER A 92 7.99 1.31 -15.55
C SER A 92 8.43 0.90 -14.13
N LEU A 93 9.39 1.62 -13.56
CA LEU A 93 9.83 1.43 -12.16
C LEU A 93 9.08 2.38 -11.21
N THR A 94 7.93 2.89 -11.62
CA THR A 94 7.12 3.76 -10.78
C THR A 94 6.41 2.96 -9.69
N LEU A 95 6.01 3.62 -8.60
CA LEU A 95 5.23 2.94 -7.56
C LEU A 95 3.93 2.36 -8.12
N ASN A 96 3.25 3.08 -9.02
CA ASN A 96 1.97 2.64 -9.58
C ASN A 96 2.11 1.38 -10.43
N SER A 97 3.24 1.16 -11.11
CA SER A 97 3.46 -0.06 -11.91
C SER A 97 3.82 -1.29 -11.07
N MET A 98 4.10 -1.12 -9.78
CA MET A 98 4.30 -2.25 -8.85
C MET A 98 2.98 -2.83 -8.33
N PHE A 99 1.86 -2.14 -8.54
CA PHE A 99 0.54 -2.58 -8.11
C PHE A 99 -0.37 -2.81 -9.32
N PRO A 100 -1.21 -3.86 -9.30
CA PRO A 100 -2.14 -4.12 -10.40
C PRO A 100 -3.12 -2.96 -10.57
N THR A 101 -3.25 -2.45 -11.80
CA THR A 101 -4.21 -1.39 -12.16
C THR A 101 -5.58 -1.94 -12.56
N GLY A 102 -5.69 -3.23 -12.84
CA GLY A 102 -6.94 -3.91 -13.16
C GLY A 102 -7.68 -4.46 -11.95
N GLU A 103 -8.63 -5.35 -12.21
CA GLU A 103 -9.28 -6.15 -11.18
C GLU A 103 -8.26 -7.12 -10.57
N ALA A 104 -8.32 -7.27 -9.25
CA ALA A 104 -7.45 -8.18 -8.52
C ALA A 104 -8.22 -8.85 -7.39
N THR A 105 -7.92 -10.13 -7.16
CA THR A 105 -8.35 -10.83 -5.96
C THR A 105 -7.47 -10.38 -4.79
N VAL A 106 -8.10 -9.79 -3.78
CA VAL A 106 -7.42 -9.27 -2.58
C VAL A 106 -7.73 -10.16 -1.39
N ILE A 107 -6.69 -10.73 -0.79
CA ILE A 107 -6.80 -11.72 0.29
C ILE A 107 -6.13 -11.16 1.54
N ASP A 108 -6.83 -11.24 2.68
CA ASP A 108 -6.26 -10.95 3.99
C ASP A 108 -5.28 -12.07 4.38
N ALA A 109 -3.99 -11.74 4.44
CA ALA A 109 -2.92 -12.67 4.78
C ALA A 109 -2.45 -12.50 6.25
N GLY A 110 -3.19 -11.75 7.06
CA GLY A 110 -2.91 -11.56 8.48
C GLY A 110 -2.13 -10.30 8.80
N LYS A 111 -1.30 -10.35 9.84
CA LYS A 111 -0.55 -9.21 10.36
C LYS A 111 0.93 -9.56 10.49
N ASP A 112 1.77 -8.56 10.36
CA ASP A 112 3.22 -8.67 10.55
C ASP A 112 3.75 -7.41 11.27
N VAL A 113 5.05 -7.35 11.54
CA VAL A 113 5.71 -6.21 12.18
C VAL A 113 6.93 -5.80 11.35
N ILE A 114 6.91 -4.58 10.82
CA ILE A 114 8.05 -4.00 10.08
C ILE A 114 8.60 -2.82 10.88
N ASN A 115 9.89 -2.87 11.24
CA ASN A 115 10.56 -1.84 12.04
C ASN A 115 9.80 -1.50 13.34
N GLY A 116 9.28 -2.52 14.03
CA GLY A 116 8.50 -2.36 15.26
C GLY A 116 7.08 -1.83 15.08
N LYS A 117 6.62 -1.59 13.85
CA LYS A 117 5.26 -1.13 13.55
C LYS A 117 4.40 -2.30 13.09
N PRO A 118 3.23 -2.54 13.71
CA PRO A 118 2.30 -3.55 13.22
C PRO A 118 1.75 -3.15 11.85
N VAL A 119 1.79 -4.09 10.90
CA VAL A 119 1.29 -3.92 9.54
C VAL A 119 0.30 -5.04 9.21
N LYS A 120 -0.56 -4.80 8.22
CA LYS A 120 -1.46 -5.80 7.66
C LYS A 120 -0.84 -6.37 6.39
N VAL A 121 -0.80 -7.70 6.29
CA VAL A 121 -0.29 -8.39 5.11
C VAL A 121 -1.47 -8.65 4.18
N ILE A 122 -1.35 -8.16 2.95
CA ILE A 122 -2.38 -8.29 1.92
C ILE A 122 -1.76 -9.01 0.74
N LYS A 123 -2.36 -10.13 0.34
CA LYS A 123 -1.98 -10.86 -0.87
C LYS A 123 -2.89 -10.41 -2.01
N VAL A 124 -2.28 -9.95 -3.09
CA VAL A 124 -2.98 -9.46 -4.28
C VAL A 124 -2.66 -10.39 -5.44
N VAL A 125 -3.70 -10.91 -6.08
CA VAL A 125 -3.58 -11.76 -7.27
C VAL A 125 -4.29 -11.06 -8.43
N PRO A 126 -3.57 -10.56 -9.45
CA PRO A 126 -4.19 -9.98 -10.64
C PRO A 126 -5.11 -11.01 -11.31
N LEU A 127 -6.23 -10.55 -11.87
CA LEU A 127 -7.14 -11.41 -12.63
C LEU A 127 -6.77 -11.49 -14.12
N GLU A 128 -5.97 -10.54 -14.61
CA GLU A 128 -5.41 -10.53 -15.96
C GLU A 128 -3.90 -10.22 -15.89
N ASP A 129 -3.14 -10.76 -16.87
CA ASP A 129 -1.67 -10.77 -16.94
C ASP A 129 -1.01 -9.38 -17.04
#